data_AF-A0A7G8EW83-F1
#
_entry.id   AF-A0A7G8EW83-F1
#
_cell.length_a   1.000
_cell.length_b   1.000
_cell.length_c   1.000
_cell.angle_alpha   90.00
_cell.angle_beta   90.00
_cell.angle_gamma   90.00
#
_symmetry.space_group_name_H-M   'P 1'
#
loop_
_entity.id
_entity.type
_entity.pdbx_description
1 polymer ?
#
loop_
_entity_poly.entity_id
_entity_poly.type
_entity_poly.pdbx_seq_one_letter_code
_entity_poly.pdbx_strand_id
1 'polypeptide(L)'
;MSLAPDVLTGLERYLQKGIAGGEIVEYSIYDNPSVAEGAATELAIGSQARVVHAWNHNDEHKSFIRSVFERLDPLLDLDFVESDPYGESDINIYRASSNSYWQSNALFDVPSDWVGGGSAHSDDDQFDLSWRDVDALDAFADAEKSSLVHEIGHALGLKDLAYDPKWTRYDSIMSYNHPVDRPINTWFSEADIQALQSVWGPEDDVL
;
A
#
# COMPACT_ATOMS: atom_id res chain seq x y z
N MET A 1 -18.59 15.59 -10.70
CA MET A 1 -18.96 14.52 -11.66
C MET A 1 -18.60 13.25 -10.93
N SER A 2 -19.57 12.40 -10.55
CA SER A 2 -19.28 11.16 -9.85
C SER A 2 -18.40 10.31 -10.77
N LEU A 3 -17.16 10.10 -10.35
CA LEU A 3 -16.21 9.21 -11.00
C LEU A 3 -16.59 7.80 -10.55
N ALA A 4 -16.88 6.91 -11.51
CA ALA A 4 -17.58 5.66 -11.23
C ALA A 4 -16.71 4.69 -10.41
N PRO A 5 -17.16 4.25 -9.23
CA PRO A 5 -16.49 3.27 -8.37
C PRO A 5 -15.95 2.04 -9.12
N ASP A 6 -16.74 1.49 -10.05
CA ASP A 6 -16.40 0.28 -10.83
C ASP A 6 -15.09 0.38 -11.64
N VAL A 7 -14.63 1.59 -11.98
CA VAL A 7 -13.38 1.76 -12.74
C VAL A 7 -12.15 1.53 -11.84
N LEU A 8 -12.33 1.77 -10.54
CA LEU A 8 -11.29 1.71 -9.54
C LEU A 8 -11.18 0.34 -8.88
N THR A 9 -12.03 -0.64 -9.18
CA THR A 9 -11.95 -1.96 -8.53
C THR A 9 -11.40 -3.04 -9.46
N GLY A 10 -10.74 -4.07 -8.91
CA GLY A 10 -10.24 -5.17 -9.74
C GLY A 10 -9.49 -6.31 -9.06
N LEU A 11 -9.01 -6.13 -7.82
CA LEU A 11 -8.26 -7.16 -7.07
C LEU A 11 -9.06 -7.79 -5.91
N GLU A 12 -10.36 -7.47 -5.83
CA GLU A 12 -11.28 -7.81 -4.74
C GLU A 12 -11.23 -9.29 -4.29
N ARG A 13 -10.94 -10.20 -5.23
CA ARG A 13 -11.02 -11.66 -5.00
C ARG A 13 -9.96 -12.22 -4.06
N TYR A 14 -8.82 -11.56 -3.90
CA TYR A 14 -7.70 -12.12 -3.14
C TYR A 14 -7.89 -11.92 -1.65
N LEU A 15 -8.09 -10.67 -1.21
CA LEU A 15 -8.31 -10.38 0.21
C LEU A 15 -9.63 -10.98 0.70
N GLN A 16 -10.70 -10.96 -0.12
CA GLN A 16 -11.98 -11.64 0.21
C GLN A 16 -11.80 -13.14 0.45
N LYS A 17 -10.85 -13.78 -0.24
CA LYS A 17 -10.53 -15.19 -0.02
C LYS A 17 -9.73 -15.38 1.26
N GLY A 18 -8.74 -14.52 1.52
CA GLY A 18 -7.90 -14.55 2.72
C GLY A 18 -8.73 -14.49 4.01
N ILE A 19 -9.62 -13.50 4.09
CA ILE A 19 -10.49 -13.30 5.27
C ILE A 19 -11.74 -14.18 5.26
N ALA A 20 -11.91 -15.03 4.24
CA ALA A 20 -13.03 -15.98 4.07
C ALA A 20 -14.43 -15.38 4.25
N GLY A 21 -14.60 -14.10 3.92
CA GLY A 21 -15.85 -13.36 4.10
C GLY A 21 -16.12 -12.86 5.53
N GLY A 22 -15.11 -12.83 6.40
CA GLY A 22 -15.13 -12.02 7.62
C GLY A 22 -14.76 -10.56 7.34
N GLU A 23 -14.86 -9.72 8.38
CA GLU A 23 -14.51 -8.29 8.33
C GLU A 23 -13.11 -8.01 8.90
N ILE A 24 -12.53 -8.94 9.67
CA ILE A 24 -11.18 -8.75 10.25
C ILE A 24 -10.11 -8.90 9.17
N VAL A 25 -9.30 -7.86 9.02
CA VAL A 25 -8.09 -7.83 8.19
C VAL A 25 -6.88 -7.67 9.10
N GLU A 26 -6.07 -8.72 9.19
CA GLU A 26 -4.79 -8.65 9.89
C GLU A 26 -3.75 -8.00 8.99
N TYR A 27 -3.04 -6.99 9.50
CA TYR A 27 -1.89 -6.41 8.82
C TYR A 27 -0.62 -6.50 9.67
N SER A 28 0.54 -6.63 9.02
CA SER A 28 1.84 -6.54 9.68
C SER A 28 2.68 -5.41 9.11
N ILE A 29 3.45 -4.79 9.99
CA ILE A 29 4.49 -3.84 9.63
C ILE A 29 5.81 -4.53 9.88
N TYR A 30 6.55 -4.86 8.81
CA TYR A 30 7.79 -5.62 8.91
C TYR A 30 8.78 -4.95 9.87
N ASP A 31 9.32 -5.76 10.77
CA ASP A 31 10.37 -5.38 11.72
C ASP A 31 11.21 -6.61 12.11
N ASN A 32 12.53 -6.49 12.01
CA ASN A 32 13.48 -7.51 12.45
C ASN A 32 14.41 -6.93 13.51
N PRO A 33 14.15 -7.17 14.81
CA PRO A 33 14.94 -6.57 15.90
C PRO A 33 16.38 -7.10 15.97
N SER A 34 16.71 -8.16 15.21
CA SER A 34 18.07 -8.71 15.14
C SER A 34 18.96 -7.95 14.14
N VAL A 35 18.40 -7.02 13.38
CA VAL A 35 19.09 -6.27 12.33
C VAL A 35 19.29 -4.83 12.78
N ALA A 36 20.50 -4.31 12.59
CA ALA A 36 20.83 -2.93 12.96
C ALA A 36 20.05 -1.93 12.11
N GLU A 37 19.81 -0.75 12.66
CA GLU A 37 19.22 0.37 11.91
C GLU A 37 20.03 0.67 10.63
N GLY A 38 19.33 0.84 9.51
CA GLY A 38 19.92 1.05 8.19
C GLY A 38 20.45 -0.21 7.49
N ALA A 39 20.46 -1.38 8.14
CA ALA A 39 20.79 -2.64 7.50
C ALA A 39 19.54 -3.30 6.89
N ALA A 40 19.64 -3.75 5.64
CA ALA A 40 18.56 -4.44 4.94
C ALA A 40 18.61 -5.95 5.16
N THR A 41 17.44 -6.59 5.27
CA THR A 41 17.26 -8.03 5.22
C THR A 41 16.80 -8.43 3.82
N GLU A 42 17.41 -9.46 3.25
CA GLU A 42 16.92 -10.07 2.03
C GLU A 42 15.77 -11.03 2.34
N LEU A 43 14.59 -10.79 1.79
CA LEU A 43 13.37 -11.56 2.00
C LEU A 43 12.80 -12.02 0.66
N ALA A 44 12.32 -13.26 0.60
CA ALA A 44 11.46 -13.71 -0.48
C ALA A 44 10.01 -13.40 -0.10
N ILE A 45 9.34 -12.55 -0.88
CA ILE A 45 7.92 -12.21 -0.73
C ILE A 45 7.12 -12.71 -1.93
N GLY A 46 5.85 -13.01 -1.69
CA GLY A 46 4.92 -13.51 -2.68
C GLY A 46 5.28 -14.85 -3.33
N SER A 47 4.36 -15.35 -4.14
CA SER A 47 4.35 -16.69 -4.76
C SER A 47 5.35 -16.81 -5.89
N GLN A 48 5.86 -15.67 -6.37
CA GLN A 48 6.92 -15.59 -7.37
C GLN A 48 8.32 -15.56 -6.75
N ALA A 49 8.44 -15.70 -5.42
CA ALA A 49 9.70 -15.60 -4.68
C ALA A 49 10.48 -14.33 -5.04
N ARG A 50 9.79 -13.19 -5.06
CA ARG A 50 10.41 -11.89 -5.34
C ARG A 50 11.32 -11.53 -4.19
N VAL A 51 12.51 -11.05 -4.52
CA VAL A 51 13.50 -10.70 -3.50
C VAL A 51 13.33 -9.22 -3.18
N VAL A 52 13.12 -8.92 -1.90
CA VAL A 52 13.06 -7.56 -1.35
C VAL A 52 14.22 -7.38 -0.39
N HIS A 53 14.87 -6.22 -0.48
CA HIS A 53 15.86 -5.79 0.50
C HIS A 53 15.20 -4.84 1.50
N ALA A 54 14.61 -5.43 2.54
CA ALA A 54 13.73 -4.78 3.50
C ALA A 54 14.49 -4.13 4.66
N TRP A 55 14.18 -2.87 4.95
CA TRP A 55 14.60 -2.17 6.16
C TRP A 55 13.51 -2.26 7.22
N ASN A 56 13.92 -2.13 8.48
CA ASN A 56 12.96 -1.91 9.57
C ASN A 56 12.27 -0.55 9.39
N HIS A 57 10.98 -0.51 9.70
CA HIS A 57 10.23 0.73 9.82
C HIS A 57 10.65 1.45 11.11
N ASN A 58 10.89 2.77 11.03
CA ASN A 58 11.04 3.61 12.22
C ASN A 58 9.66 3.95 12.81
N ASP A 59 9.64 4.65 13.95
CA ASP A 59 8.40 5.03 14.62
C ASP A 59 7.49 5.93 13.78
N GLU A 60 8.06 6.86 12.98
CA GLU A 60 7.28 7.73 12.10
C GLU A 60 6.54 6.92 11.04
N HIS A 61 7.21 5.94 10.43
CA HIS A 61 6.61 5.07 9.41
C HIS A 61 5.50 4.22 10.02
N LYS A 62 5.76 3.59 11.18
CA LYS A 62 4.78 2.77 11.89
C LYS A 62 3.54 3.58 12.27
N SER A 63 3.74 4.77 12.84
CA SER A 63 2.64 5.67 13.20
C SER A 63 1.82 6.10 11.99
N PHE A 64 2.46 6.40 10.86
CA PHE A 64 1.75 6.76 9.64
C PHE A 64 0.92 5.59 9.10
N ILE A 65 1.50 4.38 8.99
CA ILE A 65 0.77 3.18 8.54
C ILE A 65 -0.46 2.92 9.41
N ARG A 66 -0.29 2.90 10.74
CA ARG A 66 -1.40 2.73 11.70
C ARG A 66 -2.48 3.78 11.47
N SER A 67 -2.08 5.05 11.32
CA SER A 67 -3.04 6.13 11.08
C SER A 67 -3.81 5.98 9.77
N VAL A 68 -3.28 5.25 8.78
CA VAL A 68 -4.03 4.97 7.54
C VAL A 68 -5.16 3.99 7.83
N PHE A 69 -4.87 2.88 8.51
CA PHE A 69 -5.87 1.88 8.88
C PHE A 69 -6.89 2.43 9.89
N GLU A 70 -6.46 3.12 10.94
CA GLU A 70 -7.35 3.78 11.93
C GLU A 70 -8.33 4.78 11.29
N ARG A 71 -7.98 5.37 10.14
CA ARG A 71 -8.85 6.30 9.41
C ARG A 71 -9.74 5.61 8.39
N LEU A 72 -9.38 4.41 7.94
CA LEU A 72 -10.18 3.59 7.03
C LEU A 72 -11.25 2.79 7.79
N ASP A 73 -10.91 2.30 8.98
CA ASP A 73 -11.74 1.52 9.89
C ASP A 73 -13.16 2.11 10.03
N PRO A 74 -13.38 3.38 10.43
CA PRO A 74 -14.74 3.93 10.54
C PRO A 74 -15.43 4.24 9.19
N LEU A 75 -14.86 3.85 8.05
CA LEU A 75 -15.38 4.13 6.71
C LEU A 75 -15.78 2.88 5.93
N LEU A 76 -15.20 1.73 6.25
CA LEU A 76 -15.35 0.47 5.53
C LEU A 76 -15.82 -0.60 6.50
N ASP A 77 -16.65 -1.52 6.05
CA ASP A 77 -17.11 -2.71 6.79
C ASP A 77 -15.96 -3.73 6.95
N LEU A 78 -14.85 -3.29 7.54
CA LEU A 78 -13.60 -4.03 7.75
C LEU A 78 -12.95 -3.56 9.04
N ASP A 79 -12.55 -4.51 9.88
CA ASP A 79 -11.82 -4.28 11.13
C ASP A 79 -10.32 -4.50 10.92
N PHE A 80 -9.50 -3.46 11.09
CA PHE A 80 -8.06 -3.59 10.89
C PHE A 80 -7.30 -3.90 12.18
N VAL A 81 -6.62 -5.05 12.21
CA VAL A 81 -5.85 -5.50 13.38
C VAL A 81 -4.37 -5.62 13.04
N GLU A 82 -3.51 -4.89 13.76
CA GLU A 82 -2.07 -5.08 13.65
C GLU A 82 -1.67 -6.41 14.31
N SER A 83 -0.95 -7.23 13.57
CA SER A 83 -0.45 -8.55 13.98
C SER A 83 1.07 -8.56 14.08
N ASP A 84 1.66 -9.74 14.33
CA ASP A 84 3.10 -9.88 14.51
C ASP A 84 3.90 -9.45 13.25
N PRO A 85 5.09 -8.85 13.41
CA PRO A 85 5.84 -8.19 12.34
C PRO A 85 6.53 -9.14 11.33
N TYR A 86 6.16 -10.42 11.32
CA TYR A 86 6.89 -11.49 10.61
C TYR A 86 6.27 -11.94 9.28
N GLY A 87 5.24 -11.24 8.79
CA GLY A 87 4.74 -11.44 7.42
C GLY A 87 3.77 -12.61 7.24
N GLU A 88 2.99 -12.95 8.25
CA GLU A 88 1.97 -14.02 8.18
C GLU A 88 0.52 -13.48 8.19
N SER A 89 0.34 -12.19 7.92
CA SER A 89 -0.95 -11.48 7.98
C SER A 89 -1.65 -11.47 6.63
N ASP A 90 -2.92 -11.03 6.59
CA ASP A 90 -3.62 -10.79 5.33
C ASP A 90 -2.92 -9.72 4.48
N ILE A 91 -2.36 -8.69 5.12
CA ILE A 91 -1.57 -7.63 4.47
C ILE A 91 -0.20 -7.50 5.15
N ASN A 92 0.89 -7.72 4.42
CA ASN A 92 2.25 -7.54 4.94
C ASN A 92 2.93 -6.34 4.30
N ILE A 93 3.44 -5.43 5.12
CA ILE A 93 3.97 -4.14 4.67
C ILE A 93 5.49 -4.11 4.85
N TYR A 94 6.20 -3.92 3.75
CA TYR A 94 7.67 -3.86 3.71
C TYR A 94 8.18 -2.49 3.27
N ARG A 95 9.12 -1.93 4.02
CA ARG A 95 9.96 -0.79 3.60
C ARG A 95 11.15 -1.35 2.84
N ALA A 96 11.33 -0.99 1.58
CA ALA A 96 12.31 -1.64 0.72
C ALA A 96 13.26 -0.64 0.05
N SER A 97 14.55 -0.93 0.15
CA SER A 97 15.59 -0.22 -0.62
C SER A 97 15.57 -0.59 -2.10
N SER A 98 15.23 -1.85 -2.38
CA SER A 98 15.05 -2.38 -3.72
C SER A 98 14.26 -3.69 -3.69
N ASN A 99 13.73 -4.08 -4.84
CA ASN A 99 13.21 -5.42 -5.07
C ASN A 99 13.53 -5.92 -6.49
N SER A 100 13.45 -7.24 -6.70
CA SER A 100 13.79 -7.88 -7.99
C SER A 100 12.87 -7.46 -9.14
N TYR A 101 11.67 -6.95 -8.86
CA TYR A 101 10.74 -6.42 -9.85
C TYR A 101 11.13 -5.04 -10.36
N TRP A 102 11.51 -4.12 -9.48
CA TRP A 102 11.98 -2.79 -9.85
C TRP A 102 13.30 -2.88 -10.61
N GLN A 103 14.18 -3.82 -10.26
CA GLN A 103 15.44 -4.05 -10.95
C GLN A 103 15.26 -4.63 -12.37
N SER A 104 14.23 -5.45 -12.59
CA SER A 104 13.96 -6.08 -13.89
C SER A 104 13.13 -5.22 -14.84
N ASN A 105 12.42 -4.21 -14.32
CA ASN A 105 11.68 -3.24 -15.11
C ASN A 105 12.45 -1.92 -15.23
N ALA A 106 13.03 -1.67 -16.41
CA ALA A 106 13.68 -0.41 -16.77
C ALA A 106 12.77 0.85 -16.68
N LEU A 107 11.49 0.67 -16.33
CA LEU A 107 10.53 1.74 -16.04
C LEU A 107 10.78 2.42 -14.68
N PHE A 108 11.58 1.81 -13.79
CA PHE A 108 11.93 2.37 -12.48
C PHE A 108 13.32 3.02 -12.43
N ASP A 109 13.97 3.14 -13.59
CA ASP A 109 15.11 4.05 -13.83
C ASP A 109 14.60 5.51 -13.97
N VAL A 110 13.61 5.86 -13.15
CA VAL A 110 13.10 7.21 -12.99
C VAL A 110 14.08 7.99 -12.10
N PRO A 111 14.36 9.26 -12.43
CA PRO A 111 15.32 10.05 -11.69
C PRO A 111 14.92 10.15 -10.20
N SER A 112 15.91 10.31 -9.34
CA SER A 112 15.82 10.21 -7.86
C SER A 112 14.86 11.22 -7.20
N ASP A 113 14.29 12.13 -7.97
CA ASP A 113 13.22 13.06 -7.60
C ASP A 113 11.81 12.46 -7.73
N TRP A 114 11.67 11.30 -8.38
CA TRP A 114 10.52 10.40 -8.32
C TRP A 114 10.67 9.43 -7.12
N VAL A 115 10.91 10.00 -5.94
CA VAL A 115 10.79 9.26 -4.67
C VAL A 115 9.32 8.88 -4.53
N GLY A 116 9.01 7.64 -4.18
CA GLY A 116 7.65 7.10 -4.22
C GLY A 116 7.43 6.13 -5.39
N GLY A 117 7.79 4.87 -5.14
CA GLY A 117 7.37 3.73 -5.94
C GLY A 117 6.96 2.60 -5.00
N GLY A 118 6.16 1.67 -5.48
CA GLY A 118 5.73 0.54 -4.69
C GLY A 118 5.49 -0.70 -5.54
N SER A 119 5.16 -1.79 -4.87
CA SER A 119 4.61 -2.96 -5.52
C SER A 119 3.78 -3.77 -4.55
N ALA A 120 2.59 -4.13 -5.01
CA ALA A 120 1.60 -4.97 -4.38
C ALA A 120 1.56 -6.35 -5.05
N HIS A 121 1.61 -7.42 -4.26
CA HIS A 121 1.60 -8.81 -4.72
C HIS A 121 0.62 -9.63 -3.90
N SER A 122 -0.41 -10.13 -4.57
CA SER A 122 -1.34 -11.11 -4.00
C SER A 122 -0.82 -12.53 -4.17
N ASP A 123 -0.86 -13.29 -3.09
CA ASP A 123 -0.81 -14.74 -3.08
C ASP A 123 -2.18 -15.33 -2.81
N ASP A 124 -2.25 -16.66 -2.71
CA ASP A 124 -3.52 -17.36 -2.52
C ASP A 124 -4.27 -16.84 -1.29
N ASP A 125 -3.57 -16.47 -0.22
CA ASP A 125 -4.18 -16.12 1.07
C ASP A 125 -3.58 -14.84 1.72
N GLN A 126 -2.66 -14.13 1.05
CA GLN A 126 -1.97 -12.95 1.63
C GLN A 126 -1.66 -11.89 0.58
N PHE A 127 -1.41 -10.67 1.03
CA PHE A 127 -1.06 -9.54 0.19
C PHE A 127 0.22 -8.87 0.70
N ASP A 128 1.32 -9.11 -0.01
CA ASP A 128 2.60 -8.46 0.29
C ASP A 128 2.70 -7.15 -0.48
N LEU A 129 2.86 -6.04 0.24
CA LEU A 129 3.13 -4.74 -0.36
C LEU A 129 4.48 -4.20 0.09
N SER A 130 5.21 -3.59 -0.84
CA SER A 130 6.47 -2.92 -0.55
C SER A 130 6.46 -1.51 -1.09
N TRP A 131 6.97 -0.56 -0.31
CA TRP A 131 7.19 0.81 -0.75
C TRP A 131 8.69 1.10 -0.80
N ARG A 132 9.10 1.88 -1.79
CA ARG A 132 10.50 2.18 -2.06
C ARG A 132 10.95 3.36 -1.21
N ASP A 133 12.00 3.10 -0.46
CA ASP A 133 12.78 4.09 0.28
C ASP A 133 14.20 4.05 -0.28
N VAL A 134 14.76 5.19 -0.69
CA VAL A 134 16.08 5.23 -1.33
C VAL A 134 17.22 5.46 -0.37
N ASP A 135 16.95 5.98 0.83
CA ASP A 135 17.95 6.27 1.85
C ASP A 135 17.36 6.01 3.24
N ALA A 136 17.85 4.97 3.90
CA ALA A 136 17.31 4.52 5.18
C ALA A 136 17.27 5.60 6.29
N LEU A 137 18.04 6.69 6.13
CA LEU A 137 18.26 7.74 7.11
C LEU A 137 17.67 9.10 6.70
N ASP A 138 16.98 9.19 5.56
CA ASP A 138 16.31 10.41 5.17
C ASP A 138 14.95 10.60 5.89
N ALA A 139 14.33 11.75 5.64
CA ALA A 139 13.05 12.08 6.25
C ALA A 139 11.91 11.49 5.43
N PHE A 140 10.90 10.95 6.10
CA PHE A 140 9.77 10.30 5.44
C PHE A 140 8.96 11.27 4.57
N ALA A 141 9.19 11.21 3.27
CA ALA A 141 8.69 12.17 2.30
C ALA A 141 7.22 11.92 1.96
N ASP A 142 6.50 12.99 1.58
CA ASP A 142 5.09 12.87 1.16
C ASP A 142 4.90 11.96 -0.05
N ALA A 143 5.93 11.85 -0.90
CA ALA A 143 5.90 10.97 -2.05
C ALA A 143 5.93 9.48 -1.64
N GLU A 144 6.69 9.14 -0.60
CA GLU A 144 6.73 7.79 -0.02
C GLU A 144 5.41 7.46 0.70
N LYS A 145 4.89 8.43 1.47
CA LYS A 145 3.55 8.34 2.09
C LYS A 145 2.46 8.10 1.03
N SER A 146 2.52 8.82 -0.08
CA SER A 146 1.58 8.66 -1.21
C SER A 146 1.68 7.28 -1.84
N SER A 147 2.89 6.76 -2.08
CA SER A 147 3.08 5.41 -2.60
C SER A 147 2.60 4.34 -1.64
N LEU A 148 2.88 4.47 -0.35
CA LEU A 148 2.39 3.54 0.64
C LEU A 148 0.86 3.48 0.66
N VAL A 149 0.18 4.64 0.63
CA VAL A 149 -1.29 4.69 0.55
C VAL A 149 -1.81 4.09 -0.77
N HIS A 150 -1.12 4.33 -1.89
CA HIS A 150 -1.45 3.71 -3.18
C HIS A 150 -1.39 2.18 -3.12
N GLU A 151 -0.33 1.61 -2.54
CA GLU A 151 -0.19 0.15 -2.41
C GLU A 151 -1.19 -0.45 -1.42
N ILE A 152 -1.54 0.26 -0.33
CA ILE A 152 -2.64 -0.15 0.56
C ILE A 152 -3.96 -0.15 -0.23
N GLY A 153 -4.18 0.83 -1.11
CA GLY A 153 -5.32 0.83 -2.04
C GLY A 153 -5.38 -0.43 -2.88
N HIS A 154 -4.26 -0.88 -3.43
CA HIS A 154 -4.19 -2.16 -4.15
C HIS A 154 -4.56 -3.37 -3.29
N ALA A 155 -4.03 -3.43 -2.07
CA ALA A 155 -4.32 -4.52 -1.13
C ALA A 155 -5.82 -4.61 -0.82
N LEU A 156 -6.50 -3.46 -0.70
CA LEU A 156 -7.93 -3.37 -0.44
C LEU A 156 -8.79 -3.47 -1.71
N GLY A 157 -8.22 -3.84 -2.86
CA GLY A 157 -8.97 -4.15 -4.07
C GLY A 157 -9.03 -3.06 -5.13
N LEU A 158 -8.39 -1.89 -4.89
CA LEU A 158 -8.32 -0.83 -5.88
C LEU A 158 -7.37 -1.16 -7.03
N LYS A 159 -7.72 -0.73 -8.22
CA LYS A 159 -7.04 -0.98 -9.49
C LYS A 159 -6.23 0.24 -9.92
N ASP A 160 -5.08 -0.03 -10.53
CA ASP A 160 -4.22 0.98 -11.12
C ASP A 160 -4.90 1.67 -12.31
N LEU A 161 -4.88 3.00 -12.31
CA LEU A 161 -5.35 3.84 -13.41
C LEU A 161 -4.20 4.26 -14.35
N ALA A 162 -2.96 4.00 -13.95
CA ALA A 162 -1.73 4.36 -14.63
C ALA A 162 -1.76 5.83 -15.08
N TYR A 163 -1.47 6.08 -16.37
CA TYR A 163 -1.43 7.41 -16.97
C TYR A 163 -2.74 7.79 -17.69
N ASP A 164 -3.91 7.21 -17.33
CA ASP A 164 -5.19 7.63 -17.95
C ASP A 164 -5.41 9.14 -17.74
N PRO A 165 -5.43 9.97 -18.81
CA PRO A 165 -5.48 11.43 -18.69
C PRO A 165 -6.78 11.97 -18.09
N LYS A 166 -7.80 11.12 -17.88
CA LYS A 166 -9.04 11.50 -17.20
C LYS A 166 -8.87 11.62 -15.68
N TRP A 167 -7.80 11.06 -15.14
CA TRP A 167 -7.57 10.94 -13.71
C TRP A 167 -6.24 11.55 -13.33
N THR A 168 -6.22 12.16 -12.15
CA THR A 168 -5.02 12.62 -11.46
C THR A 168 -4.96 12.02 -10.07
N ARG A 169 -3.81 12.13 -9.40
CA ARG A 169 -3.62 11.73 -8.00
C ARG A 169 -4.58 12.39 -6.99
N TYR A 170 -5.29 13.45 -7.39
CA TYR A 170 -6.34 14.08 -6.58
C TYR A 170 -7.73 13.52 -6.84
N ASP A 171 -7.93 12.97 -8.03
CA ASP A 171 -9.18 12.30 -8.39
C ASP A 171 -9.18 10.86 -7.84
N SER A 172 -8.02 10.22 -7.82
CA SER A 172 -7.76 8.93 -7.19
C SER A 172 -6.28 8.78 -6.90
N ILE A 173 -5.91 8.30 -5.71
CA ILE A 173 -4.51 8.01 -5.40
C ILE A 173 -3.93 6.90 -6.29
N MET A 174 -4.78 6.14 -6.99
CA MET A 174 -4.42 5.09 -7.93
C MET A 174 -3.92 5.59 -9.31
N SER A 175 -3.87 6.90 -9.53
CA SER A 175 -3.35 7.48 -10.77
C SER A 175 -1.85 7.81 -10.68
N TYR A 176 -1.11 7.72 -11.79
CA TYR A 176 0.29 8.19 -11.86
C TYR A 176 0.40 9.66 -12.30
N ASN A 177 -0.71 10.28 -12.70
CA ASN A 177 -0.73 11.66 -13.16
C ASN A 177 -0.70 12.64 -11.98
N HIS A 178 0.42 13.34 -11.81
CA HIS A 178 0.58 14.39 -10.81
C HIS A 178 0.60 15.80 -11.41
N PRO A 179 -0.38 16.65 -11.08
CA PRO A 179 -0.30 18.08 -11.33
C PRO A 179 0.86 18.72 -10.57
N VAL A 180 1.77 19.39 -11.28
CA VAL A 180 2.99 20.03 -10.72
C VAL A 180 2.71 21.19 -9.77
N ASP A 181 1.50 21.73 -9.80
CA ASP A 181 1.07 22.92 -9.06
C ASP A 181 0.38 22.60 -7.72
N ARG A 182 0.39 21.33 -7.31
CA ARG A 182 -0.32 20.88 -6.11
C ARG A 182 0.55 19.99 -5.20
N PRO A 183 0.31 20.00 -3.87
CA PRO A 183 1.08 19.21 -2.91
C PRO A 183 0.72 17.72 -3.00
N ILE A 184 1.70 16.83 -2.90
CA ILE A 184 1.49 15.38 -2.99
C ILE A 184 0.40 14.93 -2.01
N ASN A 185 -0.57 14.15 -2.52
CA ASN A 185 -1.67 13.64 -1.70
C ASN A 185 -1.23 12.37 -0.97
N THR A 186 -1.41 12.34 0.34
CA THR A 186 -1.00 11.22 1.22
C THR A 186 -2.21 10.53 1.84
N TRP A 187 -3.37 10.60 1.16
CA TRP A 187 -4.63 10.00 1.61
C TRP A 187 -5.54 9.69 0.42
N PHE A 188 -6.45 8.74 0.61
CA PHE A 188 -7.51 8.40 -0.32
C PHE A 188 -8.42 9.60 -0.66
N SER A 189 -8.76 9.74 -1.93
CA SER A 189 -9.78 10.69 -2.37
C SER A 189 -11.19 10.18 -2.05
N GLU A 190 -12.21 11.04 -2.24
CA GLU A 190 -13.60 10.61 -2.10
C GLU A 190 -13.97 9.49 -3.08
N ALA A 191 -13.43 9.50 -4.30
CA ALA A 191 -13.68 8.45 -5.29
C ALA A 191 -13.04 7.12 -4.88
N ASP A 192 -11.85 7.16 -4.27
CA ASP A 192 -11.19 5.97 -3.72
C ASP A 192 -12.03 5.37 -2.57
N ILE A 193 -12.51 6.20 -1.64
CA ILE A 193 -13.36 5.73 -0.52
C ILE A 193 -14.67 5.14 -1.05
N GLN A 194 -15.34 5.79 -2.01
CA GLN A 194 -16.56 5.25 -2.62
C GLN A 194 -16.31 3.92 -3.35
N ALA A 195 -15.14 3.76 -3.98
CA ALA A 195 -14.74 2.50 -4.59
C ALA A 195 -14.50 1.41 -3.54
N LEU A 196 -13.78 1.71 -2.47
CA LEU A 196 -13.57 0.77 -1.36
C LEU A 196 -14.89 0.35 -0.71
N GLN A 197 -15.81 1.29 -0.46
CA GLN A 197 -17.15 0.99 0.06
C GLN A 197 -18.01 0.18 -0.90
N SER A 198 -17.75 0.23 -2.21
CA SER A 198 -18.45 -0.63 -3.17
C SER A 198 -17.97 -2.08 -3.15
N VAL A 199 -16.74 -2.31 -2.68
CA VAL A 199 -16.14 -3.65 -2.53
C VAL A 199 -16.51 -4.25 -1.18
N TRP A 200 -16.30 -3.48 -0.11
CA TRP A 200 -16.38 -3.98 1.27
C TRP A 200 -17.70 -3.64 1.95
N GLY A 201 -18.35 -2.56 1.52
CA GLY A 201 -19.47 -1.97 2.25
C GLY A 201 -19.02 -0.76 3.07
N PRO A 202 -19.92 0.18 3.38
CA PRO A 202 -19.68 1.18 4.40
C PRO A 202 -19.77 0.53 5.78
N GLU A 203 -18.94 0.99 6.72
CA GLU A 203 -19.00 0.60 8.14
C GLU A 203 -20.44 0.60 8.67
N ASP A 204 -20.90 -0.54 9.21
CA ASP A 204 -22.29 -0.72 9.63
C ASP A 204 -22.50 -1.27 11.05
N ASP A 205 -21.43 -1.70 11.73
CA ASP A 205 -21.46 -2.12 13.12
C ASP A 205 -20.66 -1.17 14.04
N VAL A 206 -20.51 -1.55 15.31
CA VAL A 206 -19.85 -0.72 16.32
C VAL A 206 -18.89 -1.63 17.08
N LEU A 207 -17.60 -1.35 16.90
CA LEU A 207 -16.49 -1.91 17.69
C LEU A 207 -16.71 -1.82 19.21
#